data_AF-A0A2J8MJ71-F1
#
_entry.id   AF-A0A2J8MJ71-F1
#
_cell.length_a   1.000
_cell.length_b   1.000
_cell.length_c   1.000
_cell.angle_alpha   90.00
_cell.angle_beta   90.00
_cell.angle_gamma   90.00
#
_symmetry.space_group_name_H-M   'P 1'
#
loop_
_entity.id
_entity.type
_entity.pdbx_description
1 polymer ?
#
loop_
_entity_poly.entity_id
_entity_poly.type
_entity_poly.pdbx_seq_one_letter_code
_entity_poly.pdbx_strand_id
1 'polypeptide(L)'
;IYNALIENELLGFFRSSYVLHGERRFLGVTQFSPTHARKAFPCFDEPIYKATFKISIKHQATYLSLSNMPVETSVFEEDGWVTDHFSQTPLMSTYYLAWAICNFTYRETTTKSGVVGAALIRMLANFMGHSVFQRGLQDYLTIHKYGNAARNDLWNTLSEALKRNGKYVNIQEVMDQWTLQMGYPVITILGNTT
;
A
#
# COMPACT_ATOMS: atom_id res chain seq x y z
N ILE A 1 -25.96 -1.01 12.41
CA ILE A 1 -25.09 -1.75 13.36
C ILE A 1 -25.01 -3.17 12.85
N TYR A 2 -23.81 -3.72 12.61
CA TYR A 2 -23.61 -5.10 12.18
C TYR A 2 -22.65 -5.79 13.16
N ASN A 3 -22.74 -7.11 13.26
CA ASN A 3 -21.84 -7.92 14.08
C ASN A 3 -21.27 -9.03 13.19
N ALA A 4 -19.97 -9.29 13.32
CA ALA A 4 -19.30 -10.39 12.63
C ALA A 4 -18.32 -11.06 13.60
N LEU A 5 -18.12 -12.37 13.44
CA LEU A 5 -17.11 -13.11 14.19
C LEU A 5 -15.73 -12.80 13.60
N ILE A 6 -14.72 -12.67 14.47
CA ILE A 6 -13.33 -12.53 14.03
C ILE A 6 -12.89 -13.88 13.45
N GLU A 7 -12.56 -13.89 12.16
CA GLU A 7 -12.13 -15.10 11.45
C GLU A 7 -10.71 -15.51 11.88
N ASN A 8 -10.39 -16.80 11.75
CA ASN A 8 -9.01 -17.32 11.91
C ASN A 8 -8.27 -17.41 10.55
N GLU A 9 -8.91 -16.94 9.46
CA GLU A 9 -8.28 -16.81 8.14
C GLU A 9 -7.43 -15.54 8.11
N LEU A 10 -6.28 -15.54 7.44
CA LEU A 10 -5.37 -14.37 7.37
C LEU A 10 -5.89 -13.22 6.47
N LEU A 11 -7.21 -13.06 6.36
CA LEU A 11 -7.92 -12.15 5.46
C LEU A 11 -9.09 -11.49 6.17
N GLY A 12 -9.44 -10.26 5.79
CA GLY A 12 -10.47 -9.49 6.48
C GLY A 12 -9.95 -8.96 7.82
N PHE A 13 -10.81 -8.89 8.84
CA PHE A 13 -10.39 -8.63 10.21
C PHE A 13 -10.29 -9.97 10.96
N PHE A 14 -9.06 -10.35 11.30
CA PHE A 14 -8.76 -11.69 11.79
C PHE A 14 -7.94 -11.68 13.06
N ARG A 15 -8.00 -12.80 13.77
CA ARG A 15 -7.25 -12.99 15.01
C ARG A 15 -5.93 -13.71 14.71
N SER A 16 -4.83 -13.11 15.13
CA SER A 16 -3.53 -13.76 15.17
C SER A 16 -3.09 -13.96 16.63
N SER A 17 -2.05 -14.77 16.85
CA SER A 17 -1.48 -14.98 18.17
C SER A 17 0.02 -15.17 18.13
N TYR A 18 0.69 -14.80 19.21
CA TYR A 18 2.11 -15.01 19.43
C TYR A 18 2.34 -15.50 20.86
N VAL A 19 3.50 -16.12 21.12
CA VAL A 19 3.87 -16.58 22.47
C VAL A 19 4.96 -15.67 23.02
N LEU A 20 4.75 -15.12 24.20
CA LEU A 20 5.72 -14.32 24.93
C LEU A 20 5.84 -14.84 26.36
N HIS A 21 7.06 -15.20 26.78
CA HIS A 21 7.32 -15.80 28.11
C HIS A 21 6.43 -17.02 28.45
N GLY A 22 6.13 -17.84 27.45
CA GLY A 22 5.28 -19.03 27.64
C GLY A 22 3.77 -18.76 27.60
N GLU A 23 3.36 -17.49 27.58
CA GLU A 23 1.94 -17.11 27.49
C GLU A 23 1.54 -16.80 26.05
N ARG A 24 0.42 -17.38 25.61
CA ARG A 24 -0.19 -17.05 24.32
C ARG A 24 -0.94 -15.72 24.42
N ARG A 25 -0.55 -14.78 23.57
CA ARG A 25 -1.18 -13.46 23.43
C ARG A 25 -1.86 -13.37 22.07
N PHE A 26 -3.00 -12.69 22.01
CA PHE A 26 -3.78 -12.51 20.79
C PHE A 26 -3.67 -11.08 20.29
N LEU A 27 -3.87 -10.91 18.98
CA LEU A 27 -4.03 -9.60 18.36
C LEU A 27 -5.11 -9.69 17.27
N GLY A 28 -5.82 -8.59 17.06
CA GLY A 28 -6.71 -8.40 15.92
C GLY A 28 -5.99 -7.60 14.85
N VAL A 29 -5.99 -8.06 13.61
CA VAL A 29 -5.31 -7.38 12.49
C VAL A 29 -6.18 -7.44 11.24
N THR A 30 -6.06 -6.43 10.39
CA THR A 30 -6.72 -6.38 9.08
C THR A 30 -5.80 -6.73 7.93
N GLN A 31 -6.29 -7.56 7.00
CA GLN A 31 -5.71 -7.75 5.67
C GLN A 31 -6.82 -7.67 4.63
N PHE A 32 -6.99 -6.50 4.01
CA PHE A 32 -8.12 -6.24 3.11
C PHE A 32 -7.81 -6.41 1.63
N SER A 33 -6.54 -6.30 1.24
CA SER A 33 -6.19 -6.53 -0.16
C SER A 33 -6.42 -7.99 -0.56
N PRO A 34 -7.01 -8.26 -1.74
CA PRO A 34 -7.56 -7.28 -2.69
C PRO A 34 -9.02 -6.88 -2.44
N THR A 35 -9.85 -7.77 -1.88
CA THR A 35 -11.32 -7.60 -1.81
C THR A 35 -11.93 -8.12 -0.49
N HIS A 36 -11.21 -7.96 0.61
CA HIS A 36 -11.61 -8.49 1.92
C HIS A 36 -12.04 -7.42 2.92
N ALA A 37 -12.06 -6.12 2.55
CA ALA A 37 -12.61 -5.09 3.42
C ALA A 37 -14.10 -5.36 3.72
N ARG A 38 -14.82 -5.89 2.73
CA ARG A 38 -16.22 -6.33 2.85
C ARG A 38 -16.47 -7.40 3.91
N LYS A 39 -15.44 -8.15 4.32
CA LYS A 39 -15.55 -9.13 5.42
C LYS A 39 -15.56 -8.44 6.79
N ALA A 40 -14.96 -7.26 6.89
CA ALA A 40 -14.87 -6.52 8.14
C ALA A 40 -16.01 -5.52 8.32
N PHE A 41 -16.48 -4.87 7.25
CA PHE A 41 -17.61 -3.91 7.29
C PHE A 41 -18.32 -3.84 5.93
N PRO A 42 -19.64 -3.56 5.87
CA PRO A 42 -20.34 -3.35 4.61
C PRO A 42 -19.80 -2.13 3.85
N CYS A 43 -19.26 -2.33 2.65
CA CYS A 43 -18.69 -1.26 1.82
C CYS A 43 -18.68 -1.59 0.31
N PHE A 44 -18.52 -0.57 -0.52
CA PHE A 44 -18.22 -0.71 -1.95
C PHE A 44 -16.75 -1.07 -2.13
N ASP A 45 -16.44 -2.36 -2.05
CA ASP A 45 -15.08 -2.88 -1.93
C ASP A 45 -14.42 -3.12 -3.30
N GLU A 46 -14.29 -2.05 -4.07
CA GLU A 46 -13.51 -2.00 -5.31
C GLU A 46 -12.54 -0.80 -5.30
N PRO A 47 -11.32 -0.93 -5.86
CA PRO A 47 -10.29 0.12 -5.81
C PRO A 47 -10.73 1.51 -6.33
N ILE A 48 -11.70 1.55 -7.24
CA ILE A 48 -12.18 2.79 -7.85
C ILE A 48 -13.08 3.62 -6.91
N TYR A 49 -13.75 2.98 -5.96
CA TYR A 49 -14.64 3.64 -5.00
C TYR A 49 -13.84 4.12 -3.80
N LYS A 50 -13.16 5.26 -3.98
CA LYS A 50 -12.42 5.90 -2.89
C LYS A 50 -13.34 6.69 -1.97
N ALA A 51 -13.03 6.66 -0.68
CA ALA A 51 -13.71 7.44 0.35
C ALA A 51 -12.71 7.94 1.39
N THR A 52 -13.15 8.85 2.25
CA THR A 52 -12.45 9.18 3.49
C THR A 52 -13.01 8.31 4.61
N PHE A 53 -12.16 7.93 5.55
CA PHE A 53 -12.55 7.07 6.67
C PHE A 53 -12.23 7.76 7.98
N LYS A 54 -13.22 7.84 8.87
CA LYS A 54 -13.03 8.23 10.27
C LYS A 54 -13.30 7.00 11.13
N ILE A 55 -12.26 6.46 11.73
CA ILE A 55 -12.32 5.20 12.48
C ILE A 55 -12.39 5.50 13.98
N SER A 56 -13.15 4.70 14.71
CA SER A 56 -13.09 4.66 16.17
C SER A 56 -13.05 3.21 16.62
N ILE A 57 -12.14 2.89 17.55
CA ILE A 57 -11.90 1.53 18.01
C ILE A 57 -12.04 1.49 19.51
N LYS A 58 -12.98 0.67 19.99
CA LYS A 58 -13.13 0.34 21.41
C LYS A 58 -12.32 -0.91 21.74
N HIS A 59 -11.45 -0.83 22.73
CA HIS A 59 -10.59 -1.93 23.19
C HIS A 59 -10.31 -1.82 24.69
N GLN A 60 -9.75 -2.87 25.30
CA GLN A 60 -9.31 -2.81 26.70
C GLN A 60 -8.06 -1.93 26.82
N ALA A 61 -7.94 -1.17 27.92
CA ALA A 61 -6.83 -0.24 28.18
C ALA A 61 -5.43 -0.90 28.18
N THR A 62 -5.38 -2.22 28.34
CA THR A 62 -4.12 -3.02 28.30
C THR A 62 -3.63 -3.31 26.88
N TYR A 63 -4.47 -3.05 25.87
CA TYR A 63 -4.13 -3.16 24.46
C TYR A 63 -3.93 -1.77 23.87
N LEU A 64 -3.14 -1.70 22.81
CA LEU A 64 -3.01 -0.56 21.93
C LEU A 64 -3.94 -0.75 20.74
N SER A 65 -4.50 0.35 20.24
CA SER A 65 -5.15 0.40 18.94
C SER A 65 -4.32 1.22 17.96
N LEU A 66 -4.20 0.71 16.73
CA LEU A 66 -3.49 1.36 15.63
C LEU A 66 -4.40 1.42 14.42
N SER A 67 -4.24 2.46 13.61
CA SER A 67 -4.97 2.66 12.36
C SER A 67 -4.09 3.39 11.35
N ASN A 68 -4.62 3.71 10.17
CA ASN A 68 -3.91 4.49 9.15
C ASN A 68 -3.53 5.90 9.61
N MET A 69 -4.31 6.49 10.51
CA MET A 69 -4.16 7.87 10.97
C MET A 69 -3.82 7.91 12.47
N PRO A 70 -3.24 9.00 12.99
CA PRO A 70 -3.01 9.14 14.42
C PRO A 70 -4.32 9.22 15.23
N VAL A 71 -4.24 8.86 16.51
CA VAL A 71 -5.33 9.06 17.47
C VAL A 71 -5.52 10.57 17.69
N GLU A 72 -6.75 11.05 17.48
CA GLU A 72 -7.20 12.41 17.73
C GLU A 72 -7.59 12.57 19.20
N THR A 73 -8.37 11.62 19.74
CA THR A 73 -8.79 11.59 21.14
C THR A 73 -9.00 10.16 21.64
N SER A 74 -8.86 9.95 22.96
CA SER A 74 -9.16 8.70 23.64
C SER A 74 -10.16 8.94 24.76
N VAL A 75 -11.24 8.16 24.80
CA VAL A 75 -12.28 8.23 25.84
C VAL A 75 -12.15 7.00 26.74
N PHE A 76 -11.84 7.22 28.01
CA PHE A 76 -11.70 6.16 29.01
C PHE A 76 -13.04 5.91 29.71
N GLU A 77 -13.40 4.63 29.82
CA GLU A 77 -14.62 4.17 30.50
C GLU A 77 -14.26 3.54 31.85
N GLU A 78 -15.21 3.56 32.81
CA GLU A 78 -14.98 3.07 34.18
C GLU A 78 -14.70 1.56 34.26
N ASP A 79 -15.08 0.81 33.23
CA ASP A 79 -14.91 -0.64 33.12
C ASP A 79 -13.55 -1.08 32.55
N GLY A 80 -12.62 -0.13 32.37
CA GLY A 80 -11.27 -0.40 31.84
C GLY A 80 -11.22 -0.51 30.31
N TRP A 81 -12.30 -0.13 29.62
CA TRP A 81 -12.29 0.05 28.18
C TRP A 81 -11.91 1.48 27.78
N VAL A 82 -11.33 1.59 26.60
CA VAL A 82 -10.96 2.85 25.96
C VAL A 82 -11.50 2.84 24.55
N THR A 83 -12.05 3.97 24.12
CA THR A 83 -12.40 4.21 22.71
C THR A 83 -11.44 5.24 22.14
N ASP A 84 -10.60 4.80 21.21
CA ASP A 84 -9.70 5.67 20.45
C ASP A 84 -10.40 6.17 19.20
N HIS A 85 -10.42 7.48 19.00
CA HIS A 85 -10.93 8.15 17.82
C HIS A 85 -9.76 8.59 16.95
N PHE A 86 -9.67 8.07 15.72
CA PHE A 86 -8.60 8.40 14.79
C PHE A 86 -8.95 9.59 13.90
N SER A 87 -7.93 10.37 13.50
CA SER A 87 -8.12 11.42 12.50
C SER A 87 -8.64 10.84 11.17
N GLN A 88 -9.35 11.66 10.41
CA GLN A 88 -9.90 11.24 9.12
C GLN A 88 -8.78 10.99 8.09
N THR A 89 -8.87 9.88 7.34
CA THR A 89 -7.93 9.59 6.26
C THR A 89 -8.08 10.58 5.08
N PRO A 90 -7.03 10.76 4.26
CA PRO A 90 -7.20 11.25 2.90
C PRO A 90 -8.12 10.32 2.08
N LEU A 91 -8.53 10.78 0.89
CA LEU A 91 -9.33 10.00 -0.04
C LEU A 91 -8.53 8.76 -0.51
N MET A 92 -8.99 7.56 -0.15
CA MET A 92 -8.28 6.30 -0.40
C MET A 92 -9.26 5.14 -0.65
N SER A 93 -8.77 4.05 -1.23
CA SER A 93 -9.55 2.83 -1.48
C SER A 93 -9.67 1.97 -0.21
N THR A 94 -10.74 1.19 -0.10
CA THR A 94 -11.03 0.31 1.06
C THR A 94 -9.92 -0.69 1.38
N TYR A 95 -9.22 -1.21 0.38
CA TYR A 95 -8.18 -2.23 0.58
C TYR A 95 -6.91 -1.72 1.29
N TYR A 96 -6.72 -0.39 1.36
CA TYR A 96 -5.63 0.22 2.12
C TYR A 96 -6.00 0.52 3.56
N LEU A 97 -7.29 0.43 3.91
CA LEU A 97 -7.74 0.65 5.28
C LEU A 97 -7.12 -0.44 6.15
N ALA A 98 -6.57 -0.04 7.29
CA ALA A 98 -5.91 -0.96 8.19
C ALA A 98 -6.13 -0.53 9.63
N TRP A 99 -6.37 -1.51 10.50
CA TRP A 99 -6.27 -1.33 11.94
C TRP A 99 -5.74 -2.59 12.61
N ALA A 100 -5.17 -2.38 13.80
CA ALA A 100 -4.70 -3.46 14.64
C ALA A 100 -5.02 -3.17 16.12
N ILE A 101 -5.36 -4.22 16.86
CA ILE A 101 -5.51 -4.19 18.31
C ILE A 101 -4.51 -5.21 18.87
N CYS A 102 -3.47 -4.72 19.53
CA CYS A 102 -2.37 -5.57 20.01
C CYS A 102 -1.72 -4.98 21.26
N ASN A 103 -0.93 -5.78 21.97
CA ASN A 103 -0.18 -5.36 23.15
C ASN A 103 1.34 -5.33 22.89
N PHE A 104 1.74 -4.94 21.68
CA PHE A 104 3.15 -4.84 21.31
C PHE A 104 3.81 -3.57 21.85
N THR A 105 5.06 -3.67 22.29
CA THR A 105 5.96 -2.51 22.43
C THR A 105 6.59 -2.21 21.08
N TYR A 106 6.58 -0.96 20.63
CA TYR A 106 7.17 -0.57 19.35
C TYR A 106 8.59 -0.01 19.52
N ARG A 107 9.43 -0.23 18.51
CA ARG A 107 10.70 0.47 18.28
C ARG A 107 10.76 0.81 16.80
N GLU A 108 10.81 2.09 16.48
CA GLU A 108 10.97 2.54 15.10
C GLU A 108 12.46 2.57 14.72
N THR A 109 12.77 2.10 13.52
CA THR A 109 14.08 2.26 12.90
C THR A 109 13.92 2.48 11.41
N THR A 110 14.68 3.42 10.84
CA THR A 110 14.66 3.72 9.41
C THR A 110 15.71 2.88 8.71
N THR A 111 15.30 2.01 7.79
CA THR A 111 16.25 1.25 6.96
C THR A 111 17.02 2.19 6.03
N LYS A 112 18.33 1.97 5.85
CA LYS A 112 19.14 2.78 4.92
C LYS A 112 18.84 2.52 3.42
N SER A 113 18.06 1.50 3.08
CA SER A 113 18.04 0.93 1.72
C SER A 113 16.65 0.60 1.15
N GLY A 114 15.57 1.16 1.70
CA GLY A 114 14.17 1.09 1.23
C GLY A 114 13.90 0.19 0.01
N VAL A 115 13.57 -1.09 0.28
CA VAL A 115 12.95 -2.10 -0.59
C VAL A 115 13.34 -2.12 -2.07
N VAL A 116 13.95 -3.22 -2.51
CA VAL A 116 14.24 -3.50 -3.94
C VAL A 116 13.27 -4.55 -4.47
N GLY A 117 12.33 -4.13 -5.32
CA GLY A 117 11.36 -5.01 -5.98
C GLY A 117 11.15 -4.74 -7.47
N ALA A 118 12.06 -4.05 -8.15
CA ALA A 118 11.71 -3.46 -9.45
C ALA A 118 12.83 -3.48 -10.50
N ALA A 119 13.19 -4.68 -10.98
CA ALA A 119 14.16 -4.83 -12.08
C ALA A 119 13.73 -4.06 -13.35
N LEU A 120 12.44 -4.14 -13.73
CA LEU A 120 11.89 -3.40 -14.87
C LEU A 120 11.85 -1.89 -14.63
N ILE A 121 11.47 -1.44 -13.43
CA ILE A 121 11.45 0.00 -13.10
C ILE A 121 12.88 0.55 -13.09
N ARG A 122 13.85 -0.23 -12.60
CA ARG A 122 15.27 0.16 -12.62
C ARG A 122 15.83 0.20 -14.04
N MET A 123 15.46 -0.75 -14.90
CA MET A 123 15.80 -0.72 -16.33
C MET A 123 15.23 0.53 -17.00
N LEU A 124 13.96 0.86 -16.74
CA LEU A 124 13.32 2.05 -17.30
C LEU A 124 13.96 3.35 -16.78
N ALA A 125 14.29 3.42 -15.49
CA ALA A 125 14.99 4.56 -14.91
C ALA A 125 16.38 4.78 -15.53
N ASN A 126 17.11 3.69 -15.81
CA ASN A 126 18.38 3.73 -16.54
C ASN A 126 18.20 4.17 -18.00
N PHE A 127 17.17 3.67 -18.69
CA PHE A 127 16.86 4.03 -20.09
C PHE A 127 16.51 5.52 -20.25
N MET A 128 15.64 6.05 -19.37
CA MET A 128 15.20 7.43 -19.42
C MET A 128 16.25 8.41 -18.88
N GLY A 129 17.11 7.94 -17.99
CA GLY A 129 17.96 8.75 -17.12
C GLY A 129 17.24 9.07 -15.81
N HIS A 130 17.94 8.87 -14.68
CA HIS A 130 17.35 8.94 -13.35
C HIS A 130 16.63 10.27 -13.05
N SER A 131 17.16 11.41 -13.49
CA SER A 131 16.56 12.73 -13.25
C SER A 131 15.24 12.92 -14.01
N VAL A 132 15.17 12.46 -15.26
CA VAL A 132 13.97 12.53 -16.09
C VAL A 132 12.91 11.57 -15.56
N PHE A 133 13.32 10.35 -15.20
CA PHE A 133 12.46 9.35 -14.60
C PHE A 133 11.85 9.83 -13.29
N GLN A 134 12.67 10.37 -12.37
CA GLN A 134 12.21 10.89 -11.08
C GLN A 134 11.23 12.05 -11.26
N ARG A 135 11.51 12.98 -12.20
CA ARG A 135 10.59 14.08 -12.51
C ARG A 135 9.28 13.58 -13.11
N GLY A 136 9.32 12.65 -14.06
CA GLY A 136 8.11 12.05 -14.63
C GLY A 136 7.29 11.29 -13.60
N LEU A 137 7.94 10.63 -12.65
CA LEU A 137 7.26 9.98 -11.53
C LEU A 137 6.63 11.01 -10.57
N GLN A 138 7.32 12.11 -10.28
CA GLN A 138 6.78 13.21 -9.47
C GLN A 138 5.55 13.86 -10.14
N ASP A 139 5.61 14.09 -11.44
CA ASP A 139 4.48 14.59 -12.23
C ASP A 139 3.31 13.61 -12.17
N TYR A 140 3.56 12.32 -12.38
CA TYR A 140 2.53 11.28 -12.32
C TYR A 140 1.84 11.23 -10.95
N LEU A 141 2.63 11.20 -9.87
CA LEU A 141 2.10 11.19 -8.51
C LEU A 141 1.31 12.46 -8.17
N THR A 142 1.69 13.59 -8.75
CA THR A 142 1.00 14.88 -8.56
C THR A 142 -0.31 14.92 -9.34
N ILE A 143 -0.31 14.49 -10.61
CA ILE A 143 -1.48 14.45 -11.48
C ILE A 143 -2.55 13.50 -10.94
N HIS A 144 -2.13 12.31 -10.50
CA HIS A 144 -3.04 11.26 -10.01
C HIS A 144 -3.20 11.28 -8.49
N LYS A 145 -2.79 12.36 -7.82
CA LYS A 145 -2.86 12.46 -6.36
C LYS A 145 -4.28 12.26 -5.89
N TYR A 146 -4.48 11.28 -5.00
CA TYR A 146 -5.79 10.86 -4.49
C TYR A 146 -6.77 10.29 -5.53
N GLY A 147 -6.43 10.30 -6.83
CA GLY A 147 -7.19 9.67 -7.90
C GLY A 147 -6.75 8.23 -8.19
N ASN A 148 -7.46 7.56 -9.09
CA ASN A 148 -7.03 6.29 -9.65
C ASN A 148 -6.15 6.54 -10.88
N ALA A 149 -5.34 5.54 -11.22
CA ALA A 149 -4.55 5.57 -12.44
C ALA A 149 -4.72 4.23 -13.16
N ALA A 150 -4.92 4.31 -14.46
CA ALA A 150 -4.89 3.16 -15.35
C ALA A 150 -3.44 2.85 -15.75
N ARG A 151 -3.23 1.66 -16.34
CA ARG A 151 -1.93 1.21 -16.82
C ARG A 151 -1.21 2.25 -17.68
N ASN A 152 -1.93 2.92 -18.57
CA ASN A 152 -1.34 3.81 -19.57
C ASN A 152 -1.00 5.20 -19.00
N ASP A 153 -1.57 5.57 -17.84
CA ASP A 153 -1.36 6.90 -17.25
C ASP A 153 0.09 7.13 -16.83
N LEU A 154 0.75 6.08 -16.32
CA LEU A 154 2.17 6.12 -15.99
C LEU A 154 3.02 6.31 -17.25
N TRP A 155 2.74 5.54 -18.30
CA TRP A 155 3.47 5.58 -19.56
C TRP A 155 3.32 6.90 -20.29
N ASN A 156 2.11 7.46 -20.29
CA ASN A 156 1.83 8.78 -20.85
C ASN A 156 2.66 9.85 -20.12
N THR A 157 2.64 9.85 -18.79
CA THR A 157 3.37 10.85 -18.00
C THR A 157 4.89 10.75 -18.20
N LEU A 158 5.44 9.54 -18.25
CA LEU A 158 6.86 9.32 -18.52
C LEU A 158 7.26 9.70 -19.96
N SER A 159 6.38 9.47 -20.93
CA SER A 159 6.60 9.90 -22.32
C SER A 159 6.65 11.43 -22.42
N GLU A 160 5.74 12.13 -21.74
CA GLU A 160 5.77 13.60 -21.68
C GLU A 160 7.03 14.14 -20.99
N ALA A 161 7.51 13.48 -19.93
CA ALA A 161 8.76 13.85 -19.28
C ALA A 161 9.98 13.75 -20.22
N LEU A 162 10.02 12.72 -21.09
CA LEU A 162 11.05 12.59 -22.12
C LEU A 162 10.92 13.65 -23.22
N LYS A 163 9.69 13.92 -23.68
CA LYS A 163 9.43 14.95 -24.70
C LYS A 163 9.91 16.31 -24.24
N ARG A 164 9.66 16.68 -22.97
CA ARG A 164 10.16 17.92 -22.36
C ARG A 164 11.69 18.00 -22.30
N ASN A 165 12.38 16.86 -22.35
CA ASN A 165 13.83 16.77 -22.39
C ASN A 165 14.38 16.54 -23.82
N GLY A 166 13.58 16.84 -24.85
CA GLY A 166 13.97 16.71 -26.25
C GLY A 166 14.04 15.29 -26.79
N LYS A 167 13.52 14.29 -26.06
CA LYS A 167 13.47 12.88 -26.48
C LYS A 167 12.04 12.47 -26.84
N TYR A 168 11.78 12.22 -28.11
CA TYR A 168 10.47 11.80 -28.60
C TYR A 168 10.37 10.27 -28.63
N VAL A 169 10.21 9.67 -27.46
CA VAL A 169 10.02 8.22 -27.31
C VAL A 169 8.69 7.94 -26.63
N ASN A 170 7.90 7.02 -27.19
CA ASN A 170 6.68 6.53 -26.57
C ASN A 170 7.02 5.41 -25.57
N ILE A 171 6.96 5.71 -24.28
CA ILE A 171 7.27 4.73 -23.22
C ILE A 171 6.26 3.59 -23.19
N GLN A 172 5.02 3.81 -23.62
CA GLN A 172 4.02 2.75 -23.65
C GLN A 172 4.44 1.63 -24.61
N GLU A 173 4.87 1.98 -25.82
CA GLU A 173 5.34 1.00 -26.83
C GLU A 173 6.54 0.20 -26.32
N VAL A 174 7.47 0.86 -25.63
CA VAL A 174 8.64 0.19 -25.04
C VAL A 174 8.22 -0.77 -23.93
N MET A 175 7.36 -0.32 -23.00
CA MET A 175 7.01 -1.09 -21.80
C MET A 175 5.95 -2.16 -22.06
N ASP A 176 5.13 -2.04 -23.10
CA ASP A 176 4.17 -3.08 -23.50
C ASP A 176 4.92 -4.39 -23.86
N GLN A 177 6.12 -4.32 -24.45
CA GLN A 177 6.94 -5.51 -24.73
C GLN A 177 7.41 -6.25 -23.47
N TRP A 178 7.57 -5.54 -22.36
CA TRP A 178 8.04 -6.10 -21.09
C TRP A 178 6.92 -6.44 -20.10
N THR A 179 5.73 -5.86 -20.28
CA THR A 179 4.61 -5.99 -19.32
C THR A 179 3.45 -6.85 -19.84
N LEU A 180 3.37 -7.08 -21.16
CA LEU A 180 2.31 -7.92 -21.77
C LEU A 180 2.79 -9.31 -22.21
N GLN A 181 4.09 -9.59 -22.16
CA GLN A 181 4.66 -10.88 -22.53
C GLN A 181 5.18 -11.61 -21.28
N MET A 182 4.88 -12.90 -21.17
CA MET A 182 5.45 -13.73 -20.11
C MET A 182 6.87 -14.15 -20.47
N GLY A 183 7.81 -13.99 -19.54
CA GLY A 183 9.22 -14.39 -19.68
C GLY A 183 10.19 -13.21 -19.74
N TYR A 184 11.45 -13.48 -20.08
CA TYR A 184 12.48 -12.47 -20.30
C TYR A 184 13.35 -12.88 -21.49
N PRO A 185 13.83 -11.93 -22.31
CA PRO A 185 14.68 -12.24 -23.44
C PRO A 185 16.07 -12.70 -22.97
N VAL A 186 16.60 -13.76 -23.59
CA VAL A 186 17.99 -14.18 -23.43
C VAL A 186 18.79 -13.66 -24.62
N ILE A 187 19.68 -12.72 -24.39
CA ILE A 187 20.54 -12.14 -25.42
C ILE A 187 21.85 -12.93 -25.46
N THR A 188 22.14 -13.57 -26.60
CA THR A 188 23.41 -14.27 -26.84
C THR A 188 24.32 -13.36 -27.67
N ILE A 189 25.47 -12.99 -27.13
CA ILE A 189 26.48 -12.17 -27.84
C ILE A 189 27.56 -13.11 -28.37
N LEU A 190 27.70 -13.19 -29.68
CA LEU A 190 28.80 -13.91 -30.33
C LEU A 190 29.91 -12.91 -30.63
N GLY A 191 31.06 -13.07 -29.98
CA GLY A 191 32.23 -12.23 -30.25
C GLY A 191 32.92 -12.70 -31.53
N ASN A 192 33.02 -11.83 -32.54
CA ASN A 192 33.95 -12.07 -33.64
C ASN A 192 35.38 -11.83 -33.13
N THR A 193 36.17 -12.89 -33.10
CA THR A 193 37.63 -12.81 -32.97
C THR A 193 38.19 -12.51 -34.35
N THR A 194 38.56 -11.25 -34.59
CA THR A 194 39.55 -10.87 -35.61
C THR A 194 40.94 -10.86 -34.99
#